data_AF-A0A136NGC8-F1
#
_entry.id   AF-A0A136NGC8-F1
#
_cell.length_a   1.000
_cell.length_b   1.000
_cell.length_c   1.000
_cell.angle_alpha   90.00
_cell.angle_beta   90.00
_cell.angle_gamma   90.00
#
_symmetry.space_group_name_H-M   'P 1'
#
loop_
_entity.id
_entity.type
_entity.pdbx_description
1 polymer ?
#
loop_
_entity_poly.entity_id
_entity_poly.type
_entity_poly.pdbx_seq_one_letter_code
_entity_poly.pdbx_strand_id
1 'polypeptide(L)'
;MEITTSSLSMNIHRETDVLALARAEKKKEYWKKVSRGELPLPAGVNEDYAEERLVYWIKMYEKYRARIEKHIKDFEKIKDPVGFLSWIAGVVNTIKAIISLIIINK
;
A
#
# COMPACT_ATOMS: atom_id res chain seq x y z
N MET A 1 -29.53 -15.12 -10.37
CA MET A 1 -28.49 -15.30 -9.33
C MET A 1 -27.58 -14.10 -9.42
N GLU A 2 -27.84 -13.07 -8.62
CA GLU A 2 -27.03 -11.84 -8.59
C GLU A 2 -25.77 -12.08 -7.76
N ILE A 3 -24.71 -12.55 -8.41
CA ILE A 3 -23.36 -12.48 -7.86
C ILE A 3 -22.61 -11.56 -8.80
N THR A 4 -21.87 -10.58 -8.29
CA THR A 4 -20.40 -10.43 -8.53
C THR A 4 -19.86 -9.00 -8.58
N THR A 5 -20.65 -7.94 -8.78
CA THR A 5 -20.05 -6.59 -8.88
C THR A 5 -19.63 -6.01 -7.52
N SER A 6 -20.28 -6.39 -6.41
CA SER A 6 -19.91 -5.90 -5.08
C SER A 6 -18.67 -6.60 -4.51
N SER A 7 -18.50 -7.91 -4.73
CA SER A 7 -17.39 -8.67 -4.14
C SER A 7 -16.07 -8.50 -4.89
N LEU A 8 -16.10 -8.41 -6.22
CA LEU A 8 -14.88 -8.26 -7.03
C LEU A 8 -14.26 -6.86 -6.87
N SER A 9 -15.09 -5.81 -6.87
CA SER A 9 -14.62 -4.43 -6.68
C SER A 9 -14.04 -4.22 -5.28
N MET A 10 -14.66 -4.79 -4.24
CA MET A 10 -14.14 -4.74 -2.87
C MET A 10 -12.77 -5.41 -2.74
N ASN A 11 -12.54 -6.56 -3.38
CA ASN A 11 -11.25 -7.23 -3.31
C ASN A 11 -10.14 -6.46 -4.05
N ILE A 12 -10.44 -5.87 -5.22
CA ILE A 12 -9.50 -4.98 -5.93
C ILE A 12 -9.12 -3.76 -5.08
N HIS A 13 -10.09 -3.14 -4.40
CA HIS A 13 -9.82 -2.01 -3.51
C HIS A 13 -8.93 -2.40 -2.32
N ARG A 14 -9.16 -3.58 -1.72
CA ARG A 14 -8.37 -4.10 -0.60
C ARG A 14 -6.95 -4.43 -1.00
N GLU A 15 -6.73 -5.05 -2.16
CA GLU A 15 -5.39 -5.32 -2.69
C GLU A 15 -4.63 -4.01 -3.00
N THR A 16 -5.34 -3.03 -3.57
CA THR A 16 -4.77 -1.71 -3.87
C THR A 16 -4.34 -0.98 -2.60
N ASP A 17 -5.10 -1.07 -1.50
CA ASP A 17 -4.73 -0.46 -0.21
C ASP A 17 -3.42 -1.05 0.34
N VAL A 18 -3.19 -2.37 0.21
CA VAL A 18 -1.93 -3.02 0.65
C VAL A 18 -0.74 -2.57 -0.18
N LEU A 19 -0.88 -2.52 -1.51
CA LEU A 19 0.17 -2.01 -2.39
C LEU A 19 0.47 -0.54 -2.12
N ALA A 20 -0.56 0.26 -1.84
CA ALA A 20 -0.40 1.66 -1.53
C ALA A 20 0.27 1.89 -0.16
N LEU A 21 -0.02 1.04 0.84
CA LEU A 21 0.69 1.03 2.13
C LEU A 21 2.18 0.74 1.94
N ALA A 22 2.52 -0.30 1.17
CA ALA A 22 3.91 -0.66 0.90
C ALA A 22 4.67 0.48 0.17
N ARG A 23 4.01 1.11 -0.81
CA ARG A 23 4.55 2.29 -1.50
C ARG A 23 4.76 3.46 -0.54
N ALA A 24 3.79 3.72 0.33
CA ALA A 24 3.88 4.80 1.31
C ALA A 24 5.03 4.57 2.30
N GLU A 25 5.23 3.35 2.79
CA GLU A 25 6.35 3.01 3.67
C GLU A 25 7.70 3.33 3.03
N LYS A 26 7.91 2.84 1.80
CA LYS A 26 9.17 3.07 1.06
C LYS A 26 9.43 4.56 0.82
N LYS A 27 8.39 5.32 0.46
CA LYS A 27 8.53 6.76 0.19
C LYS A 27 8.71 7.56 1.49
N LYS A 28 8.00 7.20 2.55
CA LYS A 28 8.19 7.75 3.89
C LYS A 28 9.64 7.58 4.36
N GLU A 29 10.19 6.37 4.23
CA GLU A 29 11.58 6.11 4.61
C GLU A 29 12.59 6.89 3.75
N TYR A 30 12.39 6.94 2.43
CA TYR A 30 13.23 7.73 1.53
C TYR A 30 13.27 9.21 1.95
N TRP A 31 12.10 9.84 2.11
CA TRP A 31 12.02 11.25 2.48
C TRP A 31 12.53 11.52 3.90
N LYS A 32 12.44 10.55 4.81
CA LYS A 32 13.04 10.63 6.15
C LYS A 32 14.57 10.67 6.09
N LYS A 33 15.19 9.92 5.17
CA LYS A 33 16.65 9.98 4.96
C LYS A 33 17.07 11.30 4.33
N VAL A 34 16.30 11.79 3.35
CA VAL A 34 16.53 13.11 2.72
C VAL A 34 16.42 14.23 3.76
N SER A 35 15.38 14.26 4.59
CA SER A 35 15.17 15.33 5.59
C SER A 35 16.21 15.33 6.72
N ARG A 36 16.99 14.25 6.87
CA ARG A 36 18.10 14.14 7.83
C ARG A 36 19.46 14.44 7.23
N GLY A 37 19.52 14.75 5.92
CA GLY A 37 20.77 14.90 5.19
C GLY A 37 21.52 13.59 4.92
N GLU A 38 20.90 12.43 5.19
CA GLU A 38 21.50 11.12 4.89
C GLU A 38 21.48 10.80 3.38
N LEU A 39 20.60 11.46 2.62
CA LEU A 39 20.51 11.40 1.16
C LEU A 39 20.48 12.82 0.57
N PRO A 40 21.02 13.02 -0.64
CA PRO A 40 20.95 14.31 -1.31
C PRO A 40 19.51 14.69 -1.63
N LEU A 41 19.23 16.00 -1.61
CA LEU A 41 17.99 16.54 -2.12
C LEU A 41 17.86 16.22 -3.62
N PRO A 42 16.66 15.85 -4.10
CA PRO A 42 16.39 15.76 -5.52
C PRO A 42 16.65 17.09 -6.24
N ALA A 43 17.00 17.02 -7.53
CA ALA A 43 17.21 18.22 -8.33
C ALA A 43 15.96 19.13 -8.32
N GLY A 44 16.16 20.41 -8.03
CA GLY A 44 15.08 21.41 -7.98
C GLY A 44 14.19 21.35 -6.71
N VAL A 45 14.59 20.59 -5.69
CA VAL A 45 13.87 20.45 -4.42
C VAL A 45 14.68 21.13 -3.30
N ASN A 46 14.01 21.92 -2.46
CA ASN A 46 14.58 22.50 -1.25
C ASN A 46 14.26 21.64 -0.01
N GLU A 47 14.85 22.00 1.13
CA GLU A 47 14.66 21.31 2.40
C GLU A 47 13.19 21.34 2.86
N ASP A 48 12.53 22.50 2.77
CA ASP A 48 11.11 22.66 3.12
C ASP A 48 10.22 21.65 2.39
N TYR A 49 10.43 21.50 1.08
CA TYR A 49 9.67 20.53 0.29
C TYR A 49 9.97 19.08 0.71
N ALA A 50 11.21 18.76 1.08
CA ALA A 50 11.54 17.43 1.58
C ALA A 50 10.78 17.12 2.87
N GLU A 51 10.65 18.09 3.78
CA GLU A 51 9.86 17.98 5.00
C GLU A 51 8.36 17.83 4.70
N GLU A 52 7.81 18.66 3.81
CA GLU A 52 6.42 18.53 3.36
C GLU A 52 6.13 17.15 2.77
N ARG A 53 7.06 16.62 1.96
CA ARG A 53 6.94 15.28 1.39
C ARG A 53 7.02 14.19 2.44
N LEU A 54 7.89 14.32 3.43
CA LEU A 54 7.92 13.39 4.55
C LEU A 54 6.57 13.36 5.28
N VAL A 55 6.03 14.52 5.64
CA VAL A 55 4.73 14.64 6.32
C VAL A 55 3.60 14.05 5.45
N TYR A 56 3.59 14.33 4.15
CA TYR A 56 2.64 13.75 3.22
C TYR A 56 2.67 12.23 3.24
N TRP A 57 3.86 11.62 3.14
CA TRP A 57 3.98 10.15 3.11
C TRP A 57 3.69 9.49 4.46
N ILE A 58 3.92 10.18 5.59
CA ILE A 58 3.43 9.75 6.91
C ILE A 58 1.90 9.68 6.91
N LYS A 59 1.22 10.74 6.47
CA LYS A 59 -0.26 10.78 6.40
C LYS A 59 -0.82 9.69 5.47
N MET A 60 -0.19 9.47 4.33
CA MET A 60 -0.60 8.40 3.40
C MET A 60 -0.41 7.02 4.01
N TYR A 61 0.70 6.78 4.71
CA TYR A 61 0.94 5.52 5.42
C TYR A 61 -0.16 5.26 6.47
N GLU A 62 -0.44 6.24 7.33
CA GLU A 62 -1.49 6.14 8.36
C GLU A 62 -2.87 5.88 7.75
N LYS A 63 -3.21 6.57 6.66
CA LYS A 63 -4.47 6.38 5.94
C LYS A 63 -4.64 4.95 5.45
N TYR A 64 -3.64 4.38 4.78
CA TYR A 64 -3.75 3.02 4.26
C TYR A 64 -3.68 1.96 5.35
N ARG A 65 -2.88 2.21 6.40
CA ARG A 65 -2.83 1.34 7.60
C ARG A 65 -4.23 1.24 8.22
N ALA A 66 -4.89 2.37 8.46
CA ALA A 66 -6.22 2.39 9.06
C ALA A 66 -7.28 1.66 8.21
N ARG A 67 -7.18 1.76 6.88
CA ARG A 67 -8.06 1.01 5.96
C ARG A 67 -7.83 -0.49 6.03
N ILE A 68 -6.58 -0.93 6.02
CA ILE A 68 -6.22 -2.36 6.14
C ILE A 68 -6.67 -2.91 7.49
N GLU A 69 -6.44 -2.18 8.58
CA GLU A 69 -6.94 -2.56 9.91
C GLU A 69 -8.48 -2.66 9.94
N LYS A 70 -9.19 -1.77 9.25
CA LYS A 70 -10.64 -1.87 9.09
C LYS A 70 -11.04 -3.15 8.34
N HIS A 71 -10.36 -3.48 7.23
CA HIS A 71 -10.65 -4.71 6.48
C HIS A 71 -10.44 -5.96 7.35
N ILE A 72 -9.35 -6.01 8.12
CA ILE A 72 -9.07 -7.12 9.07
C ILE A 72 -10.19 -7.24 10.10
N LYS A 73 -10.56 -6.14 10.76
CA LYS A 73 -11.66 -6.12 11.74
C LYS A 73 -12.99 -6.55 11.14
N ASP A 74 -13.26 -6.19 9.89
CA ASP A 74 -14.49 -6.58 9.21
C ASP A 74 -14.51 -8.11 8.96
N PHE A 75 -13.38 -8.73 8.61
CA PHE A 75 -13.26 -10.19 8.51
C PHE A 75 -13.41 -10.90 9.86
N GLU A 76 -12.82 -10.34 10.93
CA GLU A 76 -12.95 -10.88 12.29
C GLU A 76 -14.40 -10.85 12.77
N LYS A 77 -15.14 -9.76 12.51
CA LYS A 77 -16.55 -9.60 12.92
C LYS A 77 -17.47 -10.64 12.30
N ILE A 78 -17.31 -10.92 11.00
CA ILE A 78 -18.14 -11.88 10.28
C ILE A 78 -17.66 -13.33 10.45
N LYS A 79 -16.55 -13.54 11.18
CA LYS A 79 -15.90 -14.84 11.38
C LYS A 79 -15.66 -15.58 10.05
N ASP A 80 -15.15 -14.87 9.05
CA ASP A 80 -14.86 -15.42 7.72
C ASP A 80 -13.35 -15.60 7.50
N PRO A 81 -12.74 -16.65 8.08
CA PRO A 81 -11.31 -16.92 7.89
C PRO A 81 -11.00 -17.31 6.45
N VAL A 82 -11.95 -17.90 5.71
CA VAL A 82 -11.74 -18.31 4.32
C VAL A 82 -11.66 -17.08 3.41
N GLY A 83 -12.56 -16.12 3.56
CA GLY A 83 -12.52 -14.84 2.85
C GLY A 83 -11.27 -14.04 3.16
N PHE A 84 -10.83 -14.03 4.43
CA PHE A 84 -9.56 -13.41 4.81
C PHE A 84 -8.36 -14.05 4.13
N LEU A 85 -8.24 -15.39 4.18
CA LEU A 85 -7.14 -16.13 3.55
C LEU A 85 -7.16 -15.98 2.01
N SER A 86 -8.35 -16.00 1.41
CA SER A 86 -8.54 -15.77 -0.02
C SER A 86 -8.07 -14.37 -0.44
N TRP A 87 -8.39 -13.35 0.35
CA TRP A 87 -7.90 -11.99 0.11
C TRP A 87 -6.37 -11.90 0.20
N ILE A 88 -5.76 -12.49 1.23
CA ILE A 88 -4.30 -12.54 1.36
C ILE A 88 -3.66 -13.27 0.17
N ALA A 89 -4.25 -14.37 -0.30
CA ALA A 89 -3.77 -15.09 -1.48
C ALA A 89 -3.84 -14.22 -2.75
N GLY A 90 -4.90 -13.42 -2.91
CA GLY A 90 -5.04 -12.42 -3.98
C GLY A 90 -3.90 -11.40 -3.97
N VAL A 91 -3.64 -10.79 -2.81
CA VAL A 91 -2.51 -9.85 -2.61
C VAL A 91 -1.18 -10.48 -3.03
N VAL A 92 -0.90 -11.71 -2.59
CA VAL A 92 0.35 -12.42 -2.92
C VAL A 92 0.47 -12.67 -4.42
N ASN A 93 -0.61 -13.08 -5.08
CA ASN A 93 -0.61 -13.32 -6.52
C ASN A 93 -0.35 -12.04 -7.32
N THR A 94 -0.99 -10.93 -6.93
CA THR A 94 -0.78 -9.62 -7.55
C THR A 94 0.69 -9.16 -7.42
N ILE A 95 1.31 -9.36 -6.25
CA ILE A 95 2.75 -9.06 -6.04
C ILE A 95 3.63 -9.94 -6.95
N LYS A 96 3.36 -11.25 -7.02
CA LYS A 96 4.12 -12.18 -7.89
C LYS A 96 4.04 -11.76 -9.35
N ALA A 97 2.85 -11.39 -9.85
CA ALA A 97 2.66 -10.95 -11.22
C ALA A 97 3.50 -9.70 -11.54
N ILE A 98 3.53 -8.72 -10.63
CA ILE A 98 4.36 -7.51 -10.78
C ILE A 98 5.85 -7.87 -10.84
N ILE A 99 6.32 -8.76 -9.96
CA ILE A 99 7.73 -9.19 -9.95
C ILE A 99 8.10 -9.86 -11.28
N SER A 100 7.27 -10.78 -11.78
CA SER A 100 7.51 -11.46 -13.05
C SER A 100 7.61 -10.47 -14.23
N LEU A 101 6.75 -9.45 -14.27
CA LEU A 101 6.81 -8.39 -15.28
C LEU A 101 8.12 -7.59 -15.22
N ILE A 102 8.69 -7.36 -14.04
CA ILE A 102 9.96 -6.64 -13.90
C ILE A 102 11.14 -7.49 -14.38
N ILE A 103 11.13 -8.80 -14.12
CA ILE A 103 12.23 -9.71 -14.50
C ILE A 103 12.27 -9.93 -16.02
N ILE A 104 11.11 -10.06 -16.68
CA ILE A 104 11.02 -10.30 -18.13
C ILE A 104 11.49 -9.08 -18.94
N ASN A 105 11.39 -7.86 -18.39
CA ASN A 105 11.77 -6.61 -19.06
C ASN A 105 13.20 -6.12 -18.70
N LYS A 106 14.04 -6.97 -18.12
CA LYS A 106 15.48 -6.73 -17.89
C LYS A 106 16.32 -7.51 -18.89
#